data_AF-A0AAX4JGG5-F1
#
_entry.id   AF-A0AAX4JGG5-F1
#
_cell.length_a   1.000
_cell.length_b   1.000
_cell.length_c   1.000
_cell.angle_alpha   90.00
_cell.angle_beta   90.00
_cell.angle_gamma   90.00
#
_symmetry.space_group_name_H-M   'P 1'
#
loop_
_entity.id
_entity.type
_entity.pdbx_description
1 polymer ?
#
loop_
_entity_poly.entity_id
_entity_poly.type
_entity_poly.pdbx_seq_one_letter_code
_entity_poly.pdbx_strand_id
1 'polypeptide(L)' 'MIINLKVLCNGSFYIKVDDSITVKELHEMISEKIKTKKFYLRKENKKLLDMLDLNTYEFTQNDCVELVYIK' A
#
# COMPACT_ATOMS: atom_id res chain seq x y z
N MET A 1 8.75 10.14 -7.20
CA MET A 1 8.35 11.29 -6.35
C MET A 1 8.04 10.74 -4.97
N ILE A 2 8.46 11.43 -3.92
CA ILE A 2 8.14 10.97 -2.56
C ILE A 2 6.71 11.38 -2.20
N ILE A 3 5.86 10.40 -1.91
CA ILE A 3 4.46 10.55 -1.52
C ILE A 3 4.21 10.05 -0.10
N ASN A 4 3.20 10.62 0.56
CA ASN A 4 2.71 10.15 1.84
C ASN A 4 1.36 9.44 1.65
N LEU A 5 1.32 8.13 1.85
CA LEU A 5 0.12 7.31 1.70
C LEU A 5 -0.56 7.07 3.04
N LYS A 6 -1.89 7.11 3.04
CA LYS A 6 -2.71 6.66 4.17
C LYS A 6 -3.03 5.18 4.02
N VAL A 7 -2.49 4.37 4.91
CA VAL A 7 -2.76 2.93 4.99
C VAL A 7 -4.02 2.72 5.82
N LEU A 8 -5.06 2.19 5.19
CA LEU A 8 -6.33 1.88 5.82
C LEU A 8 -6.31 0.44 6.35
N CYS A 9 -6.10 0.33 7.67
CA CYS A 9 -6.11 -0.91 8.44
C CYS A 9 -6.72 -0.65 9.84
N ASN A 10 -6.78 -1.68 10.69
CA ASN A 10 -7.14 -1.52 12.10
C ASN A 10 -6.10 -0.59 12.77
N GLY A 11 -6.46 0.68 12.99
CA GLY A 11 -5.53 1.71 13.47
C GLY A 11 -4.74 2.41 12.36
N SER A 12 -5.38 2.67 11.23
CA SER A 12 -4.85 3.40 10.04
C SER A 12 -3.69 4.35 10.34
N PHE A 13 -2.65 4.31 9.50
CA PHE A 13 -1.43 5.10 9.67
C PHE A 13 -0.92 5.66 8.36
N TYR A 14 0.03 6.58 8.42
CA TYR A 14 0.72 7.12 7.25
C TYR A 14 2.07 6.44 7.00
N ILE A 15 2.43 6.30 5.72
CA ILE A 15 3.73 5.81 5.28
C ILE A 15 4.26 6.69 4.14
N LYS A 16 5.54 7.09 4.25
CA LYS A 16 6.22 7.89 3.25
C LYS A 16 7.05 6.97 2.35
N VAL A 17 6.78 7.00 1.05
CA VAL A 17 7.39 6.11 0.05
C VAL A 17 7.69 6.88 -1.23
N ASP A 18 8.63 6.38 -2.04
CA ASP A 18 8.75 6.86 -3.42
C ASP A 18 7.71 6.16 -4.30
N ASP A 19 7.08 6.88 -5.23
CA ASP A 19 6.07 6.32 -6.13
C ASP A 19 6.62 5.30 -7.16
N SER A 20 7.94 5.19 -7.32
CA SER A 20 8.58 4.18 -8.15
C SER A 20 8.70 2.80 -7.49
N ILE A 21 8.41 2.68 -6.19
CA ILE A 21 8.41 1.36 -5.55
C ILE A 21 7.28 0.49 -6.09
N THR A 22 7.52 -0.81 -6.08
CA THR A 22 6.52 -1.81 -6.41
C THR A 22 5.48 -1.96 -5.31
N VAL A 23 4.29 -2.45 -5.67
CA VAL A 23 3.25 -2.87 -4.72
C VAL A 23 3.79 -3.95 -3.77
N LYS A 24 4.69 -4.82 -4.23
CA LYS A 24 5.37 -5.81 -3.39
C LYS A 24 6.21 -5.15 -2.30
N GLU A 25 7.04 -4.17 -2.64
CA GLU A 25 7.86 -3.45 -1.67
C GLU A 25 6.97 -2.72 -0.65
N LEU A 26 5.91 -2.06 -1.11
CA LEU A 26 4.92 -1.43 -0.22
C LEU A 26 4.27 -2.46 0.73
N HIS A 27 3.90 -3.64 0.20
CA HIS A 27 3.33 -4.73 0.98
C HIS A 27 4.30 -5.21 2.08
N GLU A 28 5.58 -5.38 1.75
CA GLU A 28 6.61 -5.79 2.71
C GLU A 28 6.79 -4.74 3.81
N MET A 29 6.91 -3.45 3.46
CA MET A 29 7.01 -2.35 4.43
C MET A 29 5.81 -2.29 5.38
N ILE A 30 4.60 -2.44 4.85
CA ILE A 30 3.38 -2.47 5.66
C ILE A 30 3.38 -3.71 6.55
N SER A 31 3.71 -4.88 5.99
CA SER A 31 3.75 -6.17 6.71
C SER A 31 4.69 -6.14 7.90
N GLU A 32 5.86 -5.53 7.75
CA GLU A 32 6.84 -5.36 8.83
C GLU A 32 6.32 -4.49 9.97
N LYS A 33 5.52 -3.47 9.64
CA LYS A 33 4.92 -2.55 10.60
C LYS A 33 3.75 -3.18 11.37
N ILE A 34 2.85 -3.88 10.68
CA ILE A 34 1.66 -4.48 11.30
C ILE A 34 1.87 -5.92 11.79
N LYS A 35 3.06 -6.49 11.57
CA LYS A 35 3.45 -7.85 11.99
C LYS A 35 2.55 -8.96 11.44
N THR A 36 2.05 -8.81 10.21
CA THR A 36 1.33 -9.86 9.48
C THR A 36 1.61 -9.76 7.98
N LYS A 37 1.51 -10.87 7.26
CA LYS A 37 1.62 -10.95 5.79
C LYS A 37 0.33 -11.40 5.11
N LYS A 38 -0.71 -11.71 5.89
CA LYS A 38 -1.97 -12.29 5.40
C LYS A 38 -2.93 -11.20 4.91
N PHE A 39 -2.52 -10.45 3.91
CA PHE A 39 -3.37 -9.44 3.26
C PHE A 39 -2.92 -9.17 1.83
N TYR A 40 -3.80 -8.54 1.06
CA TYR A 40 -3.45 -7.89 -0.20
C TYR A 40 -3.80 -6.40 -0.14
N LEU A 41 -3.18 -5.62 -1.01
CA LEU A 41 -3.41 -4.18 -1.12
C LEU A 41 -4.46 -3.86 -2.19
N ARG A 42 -5.26 -2.82 -1.95
CA ARG A 42 -6.32 -2.37 -2.82
C ARG A 42 -6.37 -0.84 -2.89
N LYS A 43 -6.67 -0.28 -4.06
CA LYS A 43 -7.02 1.13 -4.27
C LYS A 43 -8.36 1.19 -4.98
N GLU A 44 -9.33 1.95 -4.47
CA GLU A 44 -10.62 2.20 -5.13
C GLU A 44 -11.32 0.91 -5.59
N ASN A 45 -11.40 -0.08 -4.70
CA ASN A 45 -11.95 -1.42 -4.98
C ASN A 45 -11.16 -2.31 -5.97
N LYS A 46 -10.02 -1.86 -6.51
CA LYS A 46 -9.15 -2.66 -7.39
C LYS A 46 -7.97 -3.24 -6.62
N LYS A 47 -7.82 -4.57 -6.70
CA LYS A 47 -6.65 -5.27 -6.14
C LYS A 47 -5.39 -4.80 -6.87
N LEU A 48 -4.38 -4.43 -6.10
CA LEU A 48 -3.07 -4.05 -6.63
C LEU A 48 -2.24 -5.31 -6.91
N LEU A 49 -1.49 -5.28 -8.00
CA LEU A 49 -0.60 -6.35 -8.45
C LEU A 49 0.84 -6.07 -8.02
N ASP A 50 1.45 -7.03 -7.36
CA ASP A 50 2.79 -6.95 -6.75
C ASP A 50 3.90 -6.47 -7.70
N MET A 51 3.81 -6.80 -8.99
CA MET A 51 4.82 -6.46 -10.01
C MET A 51 4.72 -5.03 -10.56
N LEU A 52 3.63 -4.31 -10.25
CA LEU A 52 3.41 -2.95 -10.73
C LEU A 52 3.86 -1.94 -9.67
N ASP A 53 4.33 -0.78 -10.12
CA ASP A 53 4.71 0.34 -9.26
C ASP A 53 3.50 1.19 -8.85
N LEU A 54 3.69 2.06 -7.86
CA LEU A 54 2.63 2.94 -7.37
C LEU A 54 2.24 4.01 -8.41
N ASN A 55 3.20 4.44 -9.23
CA ASN A 55 2.96 5.38 -10.33
C ASN A 55 1.97 4.82 -11.37
N THR A 56 2.03 3.52 -11.68
CA THR A 56 1.09 2.84 -12.58
C THR A 56 -0.37 2.94 -12.09
N TYR A 57 -0.57 3.05 -10.77
CA TYR A 57 -1.89 3.24 -10.15
C TYR A 57 -2.22 4.70 -9.84
N GLU A 58 -1.39 5.63 -10.33
CA GLU A 58 -1.53 7.07 -10.17
C GLU A 58 -1.64 7.47 -8.69
N PHE A 59 -0.85 6.83 -7.82
CA PHE A 59 -0.81 7.23 -6.41
C PHE A 59 -0.22 8.64 -6.27
N THR A 60 -0.93 9.48 -5.54
CA THR A 60 -0.56 10.86 -5.24
C THR A 60 -0.46 11.11 -3.73
N GLN A 61 -0.07 12.33 -3.37
CA GLN A 61 0.06 12.74 -1.97
C GLN A 61 -1.29 12.60 -1.23
N ASN A 62 -1.27 11.91 -0.09
CA ASN A 62 -2.41 11.62 0.79
C ASN A 62 -3.44 10.62 0.24
N ASP A 63 -3.15 9.94 -0.86
CA ASP A 63 -3.99 8.84 -1.32
C ASP A 63 -4.05 7.70 -0.30
N CYS A 64 -5.15 6.95 -0.38
CA CYS A 64 -5.42 5.83 0.50
C CYS A 64 -5.09 4.49 -0.17
N VAL A 65 -4.46 3.60 0.60
CA VAL A 65 -4.31 2.19 0.25
C VAL A 65 -5.00 1.34 1.31
N GLU A 66 -5.85 0.43 0.87
CA GLU A 66 -6.63 -0.44 1.74
C GLU A 66 -5.99 -1.82 1.90
N LEU A 67 -5.99 -2.35 3.12
CA LEU A 67 -5.60 -3.73 3.39
C LEU A 67 -6.83 -4.62 3.42
N VAL A 68 -6.79 -5.70 2.65
CA VAL A 68 -7.80 -6.77 2.73
C VAL A 68 -7.17 -8.03 3.25
N TYR A 69 -7.54 -8.42 4.48
CA TYR A 69 -7.01 -9.60 5.15
C TYR A 69 -7.50 -10.89 4.48
N ILE A 70 -6.58 -11.83 4.31
CA ILE A 70 -6.84 -13.17 3.78
C ILE A 70 -7.15 -14.07 5.00
N LYS A 71 -8.29 -14.76 4.95
CA LYS A 71 -8.70 -15.73 5.99
C LYS A 71 -7.79 -16.96 5.98
#